data_AF-A0A959BVL8-F1
#
_entry.id   AF-A0A959BVL8-F1
#
_cell.length_a   1.000
_cell.length_b   1.000
_cell.length_c   1.000
_cell.angle_alpha   90.00
_cell.angle_beta   90.00
_cell.angle_gamma   90.00
#
_symmetry.space_group_name_H-M   'P 1'
#
loop_
_entity.id
_entity.type
_entity.pdbx_description
1 polymer ?
#
loop_
_entity_poly.entity_id
_entity_poly.type
_entity_poly.pdbx_seq_one_letter_code
_entity_poly.pdbx_strand_id
1 'polypeptide(L)'
;MPASDDLGRIPQDPHNPLTPQKVALGQLLYHETGIAQNPEMEMGRSTYSCSSCHFASAGFQAGRFQGMGEGGEGFGANGEGRRRAGDYPEGMLDVQPVRTPTAMNGAYQVAMLWNGQFGAQGINANTQEAWTAGTPKENNNLGYQGLETQAIAGLSVHRLVCDKDLIESLGYKELFDQAFPDWPEETRYSKETGGLAIAAYERTLLANQAPFQRWLKGEKDAMNEVEKQGAILFFGKAECVKCHTGPALNSMAFYALGFYNLNDCPEETFKTGPTVVENLGRGGFTGKAEDNYKFKVPQLYNMKDSPFFGHGASLRKLRDVVAYKNAAIPENPAVPQAQLPAAFHPLGLTEQEVDAITAFLQDALYDPGLIRYQPTSLPSGLCFPNNDPLSRQDLGCE
;
A
#
# COMPACT_ATOMS: atom_id res chain seq x y z
N MET A 1 9.10 -16.40 3.14
CA MET A 1 8.55 -15.54 4.21
C MET A 1 8.18 -16.41 5.41
N PRO A 2 8.32 -15.91 6.65
CA PRO A 2 7.88 -16.61 7.85
C PRO A 2 6.35 -16.72 7.89
N ALA A 3 5.82 -17.46 8.86
CA ALA A 3 4.40 -17.38 9.22
C ALA A 3 4.08 -15.97 9.76
N SER A 4 2.85 -15.51 9.62
CA SER A 4 2.47 -14.12 9.95
C SER A 4 2.33 -13.88 11.45
N ASP A 5 2.25 -14.96 12.23
CA ASP A 5 2.24 -15.01 13.70
C ASP A 5 3.63 -15.29 14.30
N ASP A 6 4.62 -15.64 13.47
CA ASP A 6 6.02 -15.79 13.88
C ASP A 6 6.72 -14.41 13.90
N LEU A 7 6.23 -13.55 14.82
CA LEU A 7 6.58 -12.13 14.89
C LEU A 7 8.10 -11.90 14.99
N GLY A 8 8.82 -12.79 15.68
CA GLY A 8 10.27 -12.71 15.84
C GLY A 8 11.08 -12.86 14.55
N ARG A 9 10.47 -13.38 13.47
CA ARG A 9 11.11 -13.55 12.16
C ARG A 9 10.64 -12.55 11.11
N ILE A 10 9.63 -11.75 11.42
CA ILE A 10 9.19 -10.65 10.56
C ILE A 10 10.16 -9.49 10.76
N PRO A 11 10.67 -8.83 9.70
CA PRO A 11 11.48 -7.63 9.87
C PRO A 11 10.69 -6.52 10.57
N GLN A 12 11.30 -5.86 11.55
CA GLN A 12 10.66 -4.91 12.47
C GLN A 12 11.48 -3.62 12.56
N ASP A 13 10.81 -2.53 12.91
CA ASP A 13 11.53 -1.34 13.37
C ASP A 13 12.05 -1.60 14.79
N PRO A 14 13.32 -1.30 15.09
CA PRO A 14 13.89 -1.54 16.43
C PRO A 14 13.21 -0.71 17.54
N HIS A 15 12.58 0.41 17.21
CA HIS A 15 11.84 1.27 18.13
C HIS A 15 10.34 0.90 18.21
N ASN A 16 9.86 -0.02 17.36
CA ASN A 16 8.52 -0.58 17.47
C ASN A 16 8.52 -2.12 17.34
N PRO A 17 9.09 -2.83 18.33
CA PRO A 17 9.03 -4.30 18.34
C PRO A 17 7.59 -4.80 18.31
N LEU A 18 7.37 -5.86 17.52
CA LEU A 18 6.09 -6.51 17.35
C LEU A 18 5.68 -7.27 18.62
N THR A 19 4.43 -7.09 19.03
CA THR A 19 3.76 -7.92 20.04
C THR A 19 2.40 -8.33 19.52
N PRO A 20 1.83 -9.48 19.98
CA PRO A 20 0.47 -9.86 19.62
C PRO A 20 -0.56 -8.76 19.94
N GLN A 21 -0.37 -8.04 21.04
CA GLN A 21 -1.25 -6.97 21.50
C GLN A 21 -1.22 -5.77 20.55
N LYS A 22 -0.03 -5.33 20.10
CA LYS A 22 0.10 -4.24 19.11
C LYS A 22 -0.49 -4.64 17.77
N VAL A 23 -0.26 -5.87 17.32
CA VAL A 23 -0.82 -6.39 16.06
C VAL A 23 -2.35 -6.44 16.12
N ALA A 24 -2.92 -6.95 17.22
CA ALA A 24 -4.37 -7.01 17.41
C ALA A 24 -5.01 -5.61 17.44
N LEU A 25 -4.43 -4.69 18.22
CA LEU A 25 -4.88 -3.30 18.25
C LEU A 25 -4.78 -2.64 16.86
N GLY A 26 -3.66 -2.84 16.17
CA GLY A 26 -3.42 -2.32 14.83
C GLY A 26 -4.42 -2.83 13.80
N GLN A 27 -4.75 -4.13 13.83
CA GLN A 27 -5.74 -4.73 12.94
C GLN A 27 -7.10 -4.04 13.10
N LEU A 28 -7.52 -3.80 14.33
CA LEU A 28 -8.80 -3.16 14.61
C LEU A 28 -8.78 -1.69 14.16
N LEU A 29 -7.78 -0.91 14.56
CA LEU A 29 -7.66 0.51 14.18
C LEU A 29 -7.55 0.72 12.66
N TYR A 30 -6.89 -0.19 11.94
CA TYR A 30 -6.78 -0.14 10.49
C TYR A 30 -8.14 -0.21 9.78
N HIS A 31 -9.08 -0.95 10.38
CA HIS A 31 -10.42 -1.15 9.84
C HIS A 31 -11.47 -0.24 10.47
N GLU A 32 -11.20 0.32 11.65
CA GLU A 32 -12.13 1.12 12.44
C GLU A 32 -12.62 2.36 11.68
N THR A 33 -13.88 2.37 11.26
CA THR A 33 -14.47 3.55 10.62
C THR A 33 -14.82 4.63 11.65
N GLY A 34 -15.02 4.26 12.92
CA GLY A 34 -15.35 5.16 14.01
C GLY A 34 -14.26 6.17 14.37
N ILE A 35 -13.02 6.00 13.92
CA ILE A 35 -11.96 7.00 14.13
C ILE A 35 -12.01 8.16 13.12
N ALA A 36 -12.81 8.07 12.06
CA ALA A 36 -13.04 9.18 11.12
C ALA A 36 -13.93 10.28 11.73
N GLN A 37 -13.38 11.05 12.68
CA GLN A 37 -14.10 12.06 13.45
C GLN A 37 -13.79 13.50 13.06
N ASN A 38 -12.91 13.75 12.10
CA ASN A 38 -12.59 15.10 11.64
C ASN A 38 -12.76 15.28 10.12
N PRO A 39 -13.90 14.88 9.51
CA PRO A 39 -14.08 15.01 8.08
C PRO A 39 -14.24 16.47 7.63
N GLU A 40 -14.01 16.75 6.34
CA GLU A 40 -14.31 18.03 5.70
C GLU A 40 -15.83 18.30 5.63
N MET A 41 -16.64 17.24 5.52
CA MET A 41 -18.11 17.33 5.62
C MET A 41 -18.66 16.35 6.64
N GLU A 42 -19.70 16.76 7.37
CA GLU A 42 -20.29 15.96 8.46
C GLU A 42 -20.76 14.58 8.01
N MET A 43 -21.25 14.44 6.77
CA MET A 43 -21.65 13.14 6.20
C MET A 43 -20.49 12.14 6.03
N GLY A 44 -19.24 12.63 6.04
CA GLY A 44 -18.05 11.79 6.04
C GLY A 44 -17.74 11.16 7.40
N ARG A 45 -18.35 11.64 8.48
CA ARG A 45 -18.06 11.19 9.85
C ARG A 45 -18.37 9.71 10.00
N SER A 46 -17.42 8.98 10.57
CA SER A 46 -17.52 7.54 10.82
C SER A 46 -17.75 6.67 9.57
N THR A 47 -17.33 7.09 8.37
CA THR A 47 -17.63 6.35 7.12
C THR A 47 -16.42 5.63 6.49
N TYR A 48 -15.21 5.90 6.95
CA TYR A 48 -13.98 5.44 6.31
C TYR A 48 -12.84 5.16 7.30
N SER A 49 -11.85 4.39 6.85
CA SER A 49 -10.65 3.99 7.60
C SER A 49 -9.50 3.69 6.62
N CYS A 50 -8.36 3.20 7.10
CA CYS A 50 -7.28 2.75 6.21
C CYS A 50 -7.77 1.67 5.24
N SER A 51 -8.62 0.77 5.73
CA SER A 51 -9.20 -0.32 4.95
C SER A 51 -10.12 0.14 3.82
N SER A 52 -10.63 1.38 3.83
CA SER A 52 -11.43 1.92 2.72
C SER A 52 -10.66 2.01 1.39
N CYS A 53 -9.34 2.18 1.47
CA CYS A 53 -8.44 2.21 0.31
C CYS A 53 -7.55 0.97 0.21
N HIS A 54 -7.45 0.18 1.28
CA HIS A 54 -6.52 -0.93 1.40
C HIS A 54 -7.20 -2.16 2.04
N PHE A 55 -8.06 -2.84 1.30
CA PHE A 55 -8.83 -3.97 1.82
C PHE A 55 -8.36 -5.31 1.25
N ALA A 56 -8.56 -6.38 2.03
CA ALA A 56 -7.97 -7.70 1.78
C ALA A 56 -8.37 -8.30 0.42
N SER A 57 -9.62 -8.14 0.00
CA SER A 57 -10.15 -8.73 -1.23
C SER A 57 -9.54 -8.16 -2.52
N ALA A 58 -8.92 -6.98 -2.45
CA ALA A 58 -8.17 -6.35 -3.55
C ALA A 58 -6.64 -6.36 -3.30
N GLY A 59 -6.12 -7.34 -2.55
CA GLY A 59 -4.67 -7.43 -2.29
C GLY A 59 -4.14 -6.28 -1.43
N PHE A 60 -4.98 -5.73 -0.53
CA PHE A 60 -4.72 -4.50 0.24
C PHE A 60 -4.42 -3.28 -0.64
N GLN A 61 -5.08 -3.20 -1.78
CA GLN A 61 -5.12 -2.05 -2.68
C GLN A 61 -6.55 -1.58 -2.85
N ALA A 62 -6.73 -0.48 -3.58
CA ALA A 62 -8.05 -0.07 -4.02
C ALA A 62 -8.50 -0.94 -5.21
N GLY A 63 -9.80 -1.27 -5.23
CA GLY A 63 -10.49 -1.93 -6.35
C GLY A 63 -10.76 -1.01 -7.54
N ARG A 64 -10.21 0.21 -7.52
CA ARG A 64 -10.38 1.28 -8.51
C ARG A 64 -9.04 1.95 -8.81
N PHE A 65 -8.94 2.67 -9.94
CA PHE A 65 -7.72 3.33 -10.41
C PHE A 65 -7.17 4.39 -9.43
N GLN A 66 -8.04 5.07 -8.69
CA GLN A 66 -7.70 6.04 -7.64
C GLN A 66 -8.38 5.66 -6.33
N GLY A 67 -7.65 5.40 -5.25
CA GLY A 67 -8.29 5.15 -3.94
C GLY A 67 -9.09 6.36 -3.44
N MET A 68 -10.16 6.12 -2.70
CA MET A 68 -11.05 7.16 -2.16
C MET A 68 -11.51 6.80 -0.75
N GLY A 69 -11.06 7.59 0.24
CA GLY A 69 -11.48 7.49 1.63
C GLY A 69 -12.78 8.29 1.84
N GLU A 70 -12.63 9.42 2.51
CA GLU A 70 -13.70 10.41 2.70
C GLU A 70 -14.26 10.93 1.38
N GLY A 71 -15.58 11.11 1.35
CA GLY A 71 -16.34 11.61 0.20
C GLY A 71 -16.59 10.57 -0.89
N GLY A 72 -16.19 9.31 -0.64
CA GLY A 72 -16.67 8.17 -1.40
C GLY A 72 -17.95 7.58 -0.83
N GLU A 73 -18.74 6.96 -1.69
CA GLU A 73 -19.89 6.13 -1.33
C GLU A 73 -19.89 4.81 -2.12
N GLY A 74 -20.54 3.81 -1.53
CA GLY A 74 -20.62 2.46 -2.08
C GLY A 74 -19.30 1.68 -2.01
N PHE A 75 -19.39 0.39 -2.27
CA PHE A 75 -18.25 -0.51 -2.27
C PHE A 75 -18.32 -1.50 -3.45
N GLY A 76 -19.51 -1.99 -3.80
CA GLY A 76 -19.63 -3.15 -4.69
C GLY A 76 -19.19 -4.44 -4.00
N ALA A 77 -18.61 -5.38 -4.73
CA ALA A 77 -18.13 -6.64 -4.17
C ALA A 77 -16.65 -6.59 -3.73
N ASN A 78 -15.84 -5.78 -4.41
CA ASN A 78 -14.39 -5.69 -4.24
C ASN A 78 -13.88 -4.24 -4.36
N GLY A 79 -14.68 -3.25 -3.94
CA GLY A 79 -14.37 -1.83 -3.98
C GLY A 79 -14.49 -1.17 -5.37
N GLU A 80 -14.90 -1.90 -6.41
CA GLU A 80 -15.14 -1.36 -7.75
C GLU A 80 -16.34 -0.41 -7.82
N GLY A 81 -17.28 -0.54 -6.87
CA GLY A 81 -18.45 0.32 -6.76
C GLY A 81 -18.17 1.67 -6.09
N ARG A 82 -17.00 1.81 -5.45
CA ARG A 82 -16.62 3.03 -4.72
C ARG A 82 -16.49 4.21 -5.68
N ARG A 83 -17.35 5.22 -5.51
CA ARG A 83 -17.42 6.42 -6.35
C ARG A 83 -17.59 7.67 -5.50
N ARG A 84 -17.39 8.86 -6.10
CA ARG A 84 -17.64 10.13 -5.42
C ARG A 84 -19.10 10.22 -5.00
N ALA A 85 -19.37 10.56 -3.74
CA ALA A 85 -20.71 10.89 -3.28
C ALA A 85 -21.20 12.16 -4.00
N GLY A 86 -22.44 12.13 -4.52
CA GLY A 86 -22.92 13.15 -5.46
C GLY A 86 -22.89 14.60 -4.93
N ASP A 87 -23.06 14.76 -3.63
CA ASP A 87 -23.06 16.01 -2.88
C ASP A 87 -21.70 16.39 -2.27
N TYR A 88 -20.66 15.57 -2.45
CA TYR A 88 -19.31 15.86 -1.96
C TYR A 88 -18.53 16.76 -2.93
N PRO A 89 -18.04 17.94 -2.50
CA PRO A 89 -17.19 18.78 -3.34
C PRO A 89 -15.85 18.11 -3.66
N GLU A 90 -15.39 18.22 -4.90
CA GLU A 90 -14.13 17.61 -5.37
C GLU A 90 -12.91 18.05 -4.55
N GLY A 91 -12.89 19.31 -4.13
CA GLY A 91 -11.83 19.88 -3.28
C GLY A 91 -11.77 19.29 -1.87
N MET A 92 -12.82 18.62 -1.40
CA MET A 92 -12.93 18.05 -0.05
C MET A 92 -12.70 16.53 -0.02
N LEU A 93 -12.53 15.89 -1.18
CA LEU A 93 -12.30 14.44 -1.26
C LEU A 93 -10.98 14.03 -0.61
N ASP A 94 -10.98 12.88 0.06
CA ASP A 94 -9.75 12.18 0.43
C ASP A 94 -9.31 11.22 -0.68
N VAL A 95 -8.52 11.75 -1.59
CA VAL A 95 -7.91 11.02 -2.71
C VAL A 95 -6.46 11.44 -2.84
N GLN A 96 -5.65 10.57 -3.45
CA GLN A 96 -4.23 10.83 -3.70
C GLN A 96 -3.97 10.98 -5.21
N PRO A 97 -3.01 11.83 -5.63
CA PRO A 97 -2.71 12.07 -7.04
C PRO A 97 -1.98 10.91 -7.73
N VAL A 98 -1.63 9.86 -6.99
CA VAL A 98 -1.02 8.62 -7.45
C VAL A 98 -1.82 7.43 -6.94
N ARG A 99 -1.73 6.30 -7.63
CA ARG A 99 -2.42 5.08 -7.26
C ARG A 99 -2.03 4.64 -5.85
N THR A 100 -3.01 4.19 -5.08
CA THR A 100 -2.80 3.56 -3.77
C THR A 100 -1.83 2.37 -3.87
N PRO A 101 -0.68 2.38 -3.17
CA PRO A 101 0.19 1.21 -3.04
C PRO A 101 -0.52 0.09 -2.27
N THR A 102 -0.08 -1.15 -2.47
CA THR A 102 -0.51 -2.25 -1.57
C THR A 102 0.10 -2.10 -0.18
N ALA A 103 -0.65 -2.45 0.86
CA ALA A 103 -0.11 -2.64 2.22
C ALA A 103 0.59 -3.99 2.41
N MET A 104 0.43 -4.94 1.47
CA MET A 104 1.05 -6.26 1.55
C MET A 104 2.58 -6.19 1.54
N ASN A 105 3.18 -7.09 2.30
CA ASN A 105 4.61 -7.31 2.41
C ASN A 105 5.40 -6.05 2.83
N GLY A 106 4.75 -5.11 3.51
CA GLY A 106 5.34 -3.86 3.98
C GLY A 106 6.56 -4.07 4.87
N ALA A 107 6.62 -5.17 5.63
CA ALA A 107 7.75 -5.49 6.51
C ALA A 107 9.11 -5.52 5.78
N TYR A 108 9.15 -5.82 4.48
CA TYR A 108 10.38 -5.85 3.69
C TYR A 108 10.72 -4.48 3.07
N GLN A 109 10.26 -3.40 3.67
CA GLN A 109 10.47 -2.02 3.21
C GLN A 109 10.87 -1.14 4.38
N VAL A 110 11.96 -0.39 4.21
CA VAL A 110 12.41 0.62 5.19
C VAL A 110 11.92 2.02 4.83
N ALA A 111 11.45 2.22 3.59
CA ALA A 111 10.85 3.45 3.13
C ALA A 111 9.52 3.17 2.39
N MET A 112 8.49 3.98 2.65
CA MET A 112 7.12 3.78 2.16
C MET A 112 6.69 4.81 1.12
N LEU A 113 5.55 4.53 0.48
CA LEU A 113 5.00 5.21 -0.71
C LEU A 113 5.82 5.01 -1.99
N TRP A 114 5.28 5.45 -3.12
CA TRP A 114 5.94 5.32 -4.43
C TRP A 114 7.24 6.13 -4.55
N ASN A 115 7.31 7.31 -3.90
CA ASN A 115 8.49 8.17 -3.90
C ASN A 115 9.46 7.91 -2.74
N GLY A 116 9.08 7.04 -1.79
CA GLY A 116 9.93 6.67 -0.66
C GLY A 116 10.07 7.74 0.41
N GLN A 117 9.14 8.69 0.54
CA GLN A 117 9.30 9.86 1.42
C GLN A 117 9.16 9.58 2.92
N PHE A 118 8.64 8.41 3.30
CA PHE A 118 8.43 8.05 4.72
C PHE A 118 9.38 6.95 5.15
N GLY A 119 10.05 7.17 6.28
CA GLY A 119 11.08 6.34 6.88
C GLY A 119 12.36 7.15 7.05
N ALA A 120 12.86 7.26 8.28
CA ALA A 120 14.05 8.02 8.65
C ALA A 120 15.37 7.27 8.44
N GLN A 121 15.28 5.97 8.18
CA GLN A 121 16.41 5.05 8.12
C GLN A 121 16.77 4.66 6.67
N GLY A 122 17.89 3.94 6.51
CA GLY A 122 18.31 3.40 5.22
C GLY A 122 18.54 4.48 4.16
N ILE A 123 17.83 4.39 3.03
CA ILE A 123 17.97 5.29 1.88
C ILE A 123 17.63 6.76 2.16
N ASN A 124 17.01 7.05 3.30
CA ASN A 124 16.61 8.40 3.72
C ASN A 124 17.42 8.92 4.92
N ALA A 125 18.44 8.21 5.40
CA ALA A 125 19.20 8.60 6.59
C ALA A 125 19.89 9.97 6.48
N ASN A 126 20.07 10.49 5.26
CA ASN A 126 20.71 11.79 4.98
C ASN A 126 19.79 12.73 4.17
N THR A 127 18.47 12.67 4.39
CA THR A 127 17.49 13.50 3.67
C THR A 127 16.71 14.45 4.60
N GLN A 128 17.27 14.82 5.75
CA GLN A 128 16.61 15.66 6.76
C GLN A 128 16.13 17.00 6.21
N GLU A 129 16.86 17.57 5.23
CA GLU A 129 16.47 18.80 4.52
C GLU A 129 15.11 18.68 3.79
N ALA A 130 14.70 17.46 3.43
CA ALA A 130 13.42 17.17 2.78
C ALA A 130 12.27 16.89 3.78
N TRP A 131 12.55 16.80 5.08
CA TRP A 131 11.56 16.52 6.13
C TRP A 131 10.84 17.80 6.57
N THR A 132 10.17 18.44 5.61
CA THR A 132 9.56 19.77 5.75
C THR A 132 8.56 19.83 6.91
N ALA A 133 8.78 20.77 7.84
CA ALA A 133 7.91 21.03 8.98
C ALA A 133 6.49 21.43 8.55
N GLY A 134 5.47 21.02 9.32
CA GLY A 134 4.06 21.27 9.00
C GLY A 134 3.52 20.42 7.84
N THR A 135 4.32 19.50 7.30
CA THR A 135 3.90 18.54 6.28
C THR A 135 3.96 17.12 6.84
N PRO A 136 3.30 16.14 6.21
CA PRO A 136 3.41 14.73 6.63
C PRO A 136 4.86 14.21 6.74
N LYS A 137 5.79 14.80 5.97
CA LYS A 137 7.21 14.43 5.95
C LYS A 137 7.95 14.75 7.26
N GLU A 138 7.40 15.65 8.09
CA GLU A 138 7.96 15.98 9.40
C GLU A 138 8.01 14.76 10.34
N ASN A 139 7.10 13.78 10.17
CA ASN A 139 7.07 12.56 10.96
C ASN A 139 8.34 11.70 10.81
N ASN A 140 9.17 11.94 9.78
CA ASN A 140 10.49 11.29 9.70
C ASN A 140 11.40 11.70 10.86
N ASN A 141 11.21 12.86 11.49
CA ASN A 141 11.99 13.28 12.66
C ASN A 141 11.80 12.35 13.88
N LEU A 142 10.75 11.51 13.90
CA LEU A 142 10.52 10.51 14.94
C LEU A 142 11.53 9.34 14.88
N GLY A 143 12.27 9.18 13.78
CA GLY A 143 13.34 8.18 13.67
C GLY A 143 12.90 6.77 13.27
N TYR A 144 11.60 6.53 13.06
CA TYR A 144 11.07 5.24 12.66
C TYR A 144 11.33 4.90 11.17
N GLN A 145 11.19 3.63 10.82
CA GLN A 145 11.08 3.12 9.45
C GLN A 145 9.75 3.51 8.80
N GLY A 146 9.65 3.24 7.50
CA GLY A 146 8.58 3.75 6.67
C GLY A 146 7.16 3.34 7.08
N LEU A 147 6.93 2.15 7.63
CA LEU A 147 5.57 1.73 8.03
C LEU A 147 5.05 2.52 9.23
N GLU A 148 5.88 2.69 10.26
CA GLU A 148 5.55 3.50 11.42
C GLU A 148 5.36 4.96 11.02
N THR A 149 6.30 5.53 10.26
CA THR A 149 6.20 6.92 9.80
C THR A 149 4.96 7.15 8.93
N GLN A 150 4.65 6.24 7.99
CA GLN A 150 3.49 6.40 7.10
C GLN A 150 2.17 6.24 7.84
N ALA A 151 2.08 5.33 8.81
CA ALA A 151 0.85 5.13 9.58
C ALA A 151 0.54 6.34 10.46
N ILE A 152 1.55 6.88 11.16
CA ILE A 152 1.39 8.09 11.99
C ILE A 152 1.00 9.30 11.13
N ALA A 153 1.70 9.50 10.00
CA ALA A 153 1.38 10.56 9.05
C ALA A 153 -0.02 10.37 8.45
N GLY A 154 -0.36 9.14 8.09
CA GLY A 154 -1.62 8.74 7.47
C GLY A 154 -2.83 9.07 8.33
N LEU A 155 -2.77 8.84 9.65
CA LEU A 155 -3.84 9.27 10.56
C LEU A 155 -4.16 10.77 10.43
N SER A 156 -3.13 11.62 10.26
CA SER A 156 -3.35 13.05 10.09
C SER A 156 -3.82 13.41 8.67
N VAL A 157 -3.19 12.84 7.64
CA VAL A 157 -3.53 13.09 6.22
C VAL A 157 -4.98 12.71 5.92
N HIS A 158 -5.42 11.58 6.47
CA HIS A 158 -6.75 11.02 6.30
C HIS A 158 -7.70 11.43 7.44
N ARG A 159 -7.36 12.44 8.25
CA ARG A 159 -8.26 13.03 9.28
C ARG A 159 -8.87 11.99 10.24
N LEU A 160 -8.11 10.94 10.54
CA LEU A 160 -8.45 9.91 11.52
C LEU A 160 -7.95 10.35 12.90
N VAL A 161 -8.85 10.34 13.87
CA VAL A 161 -8.61 10.83 15.23
C VAL A 161 -8.22 9.66 16.13
N CYS A 162 -7.17 9.84 16.92
CA CYS A 162 -6.71 8.87 17.91
C CYS A 162 -6.24 9.63 19.15
N ASP A 163 -7.20 9.99 19.99
CA ASP A 163 -7.00 10.62 21.30
C ASP A 163 -7.70 9.81 22.40
N LYS A 164 -7.44 10.16 23.66
CA LYS A 164 -7.96 9.43 24.82
C LYS A 164 -9.48 9.35 24.84
N ASP A 165 -10.17 10.48 24.68
CA ASP A 165 -11.62 10.53 24.81
C ASP A 165 -12.29 9.66 23.74
N LEU A 166 -11.81 9.73 22.49
CA LEU A 166 -12.37 8.93 21.41
C LEU A 166 -12.07 7.44 21.59
N ILE A 167 -10.83 7.03 21.85
CA ILE A 167 -10.51 5.60 21.99
C ILE A 167 -11.22 5.00 23.22
N GLU A 168 -11.44 5.77 24.28
CA GLU A 168 -12.23 5.32 25.43
C GLU A 168 -13.70 5.13 25.04
N SER A 169 -14.29 6.09 24.32
CA SER A 169 -15.68 6.02 23.86
C SER A 169 -15.94 4.85 22.90
N LEU A 170 -14.94 4.48 22.08
CA LEU A 170 -15.00 3.36 21.15
C LEU A 170 -14.60 2.02 21.78
N GLY A 171 -14.25 1.98 23.08
CA GLY A 171 -13.94 0.73 23.80
C GLY A 171 -12.52 0.19 23.58
N TYR A 172 -11.57 1.03 23.16
CA TYR A 172 -10.19 0.62 22.86
C TYR A 172 -9.20 0.80 24.01
N LYS A 173 -9.59 1.45 25.10
CA LYS A 173 -8.68 1.81 26.21
C LYS A 173 -7.82 0.63 26.68
N GLU A 174 -8.45 -0.50 26.97
CA GLU A 174 -7.74 -1.68 27.47
C GLU A 174 -6.82 -2.32 26.43
N LEU A 175 -7.18 -2.24 25.13
CA LEU A 175 -6.31 -2.71 24.06
C LEU A 175 -5.03 -1.85 23.94
N PHE A 176 -5.15 -0.54 24.13
CA PHE A 176 -3.99 0.36 24.21
C PHE A 176 -3.15 0.10 25.47
N ASP A 177 -3.78 -0.13 26.62
CA ASP A 177 -3.08 -0.47 27.87
C ASP A 177 -2.25 -1.76 27.72
N GLN A 178 -2.78 -2.76 27.02
CA GLN A 178 -2.07 -4.00 26.73
C GLN A 178 -0.99 -3.87 25.65
N ALA A 179 -1.19 -3.03 24.64
CA ALA A 179 -0.26 -2.84 23.53
C ALA A 179 0.96 -1.97 23.90
N PHE A 180 0.76 -1.00 24.81
CA PHE A 180 1.76 -0.01 25.21
C PHE A 180 1.83 0.14 26.75
N PRO A 181 2.10 -0.95 27.51
CA PRO A 181 2.12 -0.90 28.97
C PRO A 181 3.21 0.02 29.53
N ASP A 182 4.32 0.15 28.80
CA ASP A 182 5.48 0.97 29.19
C ASP A 182 5.39 2.44 28.73
N TRP A 183 4.33 2.80 27.99
CA TRP A 183 4.12 4.20 27.59
C TRP A 183 3.46 4.99 28.74
N PRO A 184 3.86 6.25 28.97
CA PRO A 184 3.17 7.15 29.90
C PRO A 184 1.69 7.31 29.52
N GLU A 185 0.80 7.34 30.51
CA GLU A 185 -0.65 7.41 30.26
C GLU A 185 -1.04 8.65 29.44
N GLU A 186 -0.34 9.76 29.64
CA GLU A 186 -0.58 11.04 28.97
C GLU A 186 -0.35 10.98 27.45
N THR A 187 0.50 10.05 26.98
CA THR A 187 0.83 9.88 25.56
C THR A 187 0.42 8.52 25.00
N ARG A 188 -0.05 7.59 25.84
CA ARG A 188 -0.44 6.23 25.46
C ARG A 188 -1.60 6.17 24.48
N TYR A 189 -2.50 7.14 24.54
CA TYR A 189 -3.69 7.21 23.68
C TYR A 189 -3.52 8.36 22.68
N SER A 190 -2.58 8.17 21.77
CA SER A 190 -2.17 9.21 20.83
C SER A 190 -2.08 8.70 19.40
N LYS A 191 -2.05 9.63 18.45
CA LYS A 191 -1.76 9.34 17.04
C LYS A 191 -0.48 8.56 16.85
N GLU A 192 0.55 8.80 17.67
CA GLU A 192 1.80 8.06 17.57
C GLU A 192 1.58 6.59 17.91
N THR A 193 1.03 6.27 19.09
CA THR A 193 0.71 4.90 19.48
C THR A 193 -0.28 4.20 18.54
N GLY A 194 -1.30 4.92 18.06
CA GLY A 194 -2.24 4.38 17.08
C GLY A 194 -1.54 4.01 15.76
N GLY A 195 -0.68 4.89 15.26
CA GLY A 195 0.15 4.64 14.08
C GLY A 195 1.15 3.49 14.29
N LEU A 196 1.78 3.40 15.47
CA LEU A 196 2.68 2.28 15.81
C LEU A 196 1.95 0.93 15.87
N ALA A 197 0.71 0.90 16.38
CA ALA A 197 -0.10 -0.31 16.37
C ALA A 197 -0.49 -0.70 14.95
N ILE A 198 -0.98 0.25 14.14
CA ILE A 198 -1.29 0.03 12.72
C ILE A 198 -0.07 -0.51 11.96
N ALA A 199 1.10 0.09 12.14
CA ALA A 199 2.34 -0.37 11.50
C ALA A 199 2.73 -1.79 11.95
N ALA A 200 2.52 -2.13 13.23
CA ALA A 200 2.75 -3.48 13.74
C ALA A 200 1.86 -4.50 13.02
N TYR A 201 0.58 -4.17 12.81
CA TYR A 201 -0.34 -4.99 11.99
C TYR A 201 0.11 -5.08 10.53
N GLU A 202 0.45 -3.96 9.88
CA GLU A 202 0.89 -3.93 8.48
C GLU A 202 2.14 -4.79 8.24
N ARG A 203 3.05 -4.90 9.23
CA ARG A 203 4.21 -5.81 9.16
C ARG A 203 3.81 -7.29 9.04
N THR A 204 2.63 -7.67 9.52
CA THR A 204 2.12 -9.05 9.46
C THR A 204 1.40 -9.40 8.16
N LEU A 205 1.12 -8.42 7.31
CA LEU A 205 0.43 -8.60 6.03
C LEU A 205 1.32 -9.29 5.00
N LEU A 206 1.51 -10.60 5.14
CA LEU A 206 2.43 -11.39 4.32
C LEU A 206 1.69 -12.32 3.36
N ALA A 207 2.10 -12.34 2.10
CA ALA A 207 1.60 -13.31 1.10
C ALA A 207 2.33 -14.67 1.21
N ASN A 208 2.49 -15.15 2.44
CA ASN A 208 3.34 -16.29 2.80
C ASN A 208 2.72 -17.67 2.52
N GLN A 209 1.48 -17.72 2.02
CA GLN A 209 0.78 -18.93 1.61
C GLN A 209 0.59 -19.04 0.08
N ALA A 210 1.11 -18.08 -0.70
CA ALA A 210 1.14 -18.16 -2.16
C ALA A 210 1.84 -19.45 -2.64
N PRO A 211 1.46 -20.02 -3.80
CA PRO A 211 2.07 -21.23 -4.35
C PRO A 211 3.60 -21.22 -4.39
N PHE A 212 4.21 -20.10 -4.80
CA PHE A 212 5.67 -19.95 -4.82
C PHE A 212 6.28 -20.03 -3.41
N GLN A 213 5.60 -19.47 -2.39
CA GLN A 213 6.06 -19.56 -1.00
C GLN A 213 5.95 -21.00 -0.45
N ARG A 214 4.91 -21.74 -0.81
CA ARG A 214 4.77 -23.16 -0.48
C ARG A 214 5.81 -24.02 -1.21
N TRP A 215 6.06 -23.74 -2.48
CA TRP A 215 7.10 -24.40 -3.27
C TRP A 215 8.49 -24.18 -2.66
N LEU A 216 8.82 -22.95 -2.25
CA LEU A 216 10.07 -22.64 -1.55
C LEU A 216 10.21 -23.36 -0.19
N LYS A 217 9.09 -23.75 0.44
CA LYS A 217 9.06 -24.56 1.69
C LYS A 217 9.13 -26.07 1.42
N GLY A 218 9.25 -26.49 0.16
CA GLY A 218 9.45 -27.89 -0.24
C GLY A 218 8.22 -28.56 -0.84
N GLU A 219 7.08 -27.86 -0.93
CA GLU A 219 5.86 -28.40 -1.55
C GLU A 219 5.95 -28.31 -3.09
N LYS A 220 6.63 -29.28 -3.71
CA LYS A 220 6.99 -29.26 -5.13
C LYS A 220 5.80 -29.17 -6.10
N ASP A 221 4.64 -29.64 -5.67
CA ASP A 221 3.38 -29.65 -6.44
C ASP A 221 2.53 -28.39 -6.21
N ALA A 222 3.02 -27.43 -5.40
CA ALA A 222 2.31 -26.18 -5.17
C ALA A 222 2.22 -25.33 -6.44
N MET A 223 3.21 -25.43 -7.34
CA MET A 223 3.22 -24.75 -8.64
C MET A 223 3.08 -25.73 -9.79
N ASN A 224 2.34 -25.33 -10.83
CA ASN A 224 2.27 -26.08 -12.09
C ASN A 224 3.49 -25.82 -13.01
N GLU A 225 3.60 -26.55 -14.11
CA GLU A 225 4.76 -26.45 -15.01
C GLU A 225 4.89 -25.09 -15.72
N VAL A 226 3.77 -24.44 -16.06
CA VAL A 226 3.80 -23.11 -16.71
C VAL A 226 4.29 -22.05 -15.72
N GLU A 227 3.83 -22.11 -14.47
CA GLU A 227 4.28 -21.25 -13.38
C GLU A 227 5.79 -21.44 -13.09
N LYS A 228 6.29 -22.68 -13.12
CA LYS A 228 7.72 -22.97 -12.97
C LYS A 228 8.54 -22.43 -14.14
N GLN A 229 8.06 -22.57 -15.37
CA GLN A 229 8.69 -21.97 -16.56
C GLN A 229 8.75 -20.44 -16.44
N GLY A 230 7.66 -19.82 -16.00
CA GLY A 230 7.60 -18.39 -15.70
C GLY A 230 8.61 -17.95 -14.65
N ALA A 231 8.76 -18.73 -13.57
CA ALA A 231 9.77 -18.47 -12.55
C ALA A 231 11.20 -18.56 -13.13
N ILE A 232 11.50 -19.58 -13.94
CA ILE A 232 12.82 -19.73 -14.59
C ILE A 232 13.14 -18.52 -15.48
N LEU A 233 12.15 -18.03 -16.22
CA LEU A 233 12.30 -16.82 -17.04
C LEU A 233 12.52 -15.58 -16.17
N PHE A 234 11.70 -15.39 -15.13
CA PHE A 234 11.76 -14.26 -14.19
C PHE A 234 13.13 -14.13 -13.52
N PHE A 235 13.71 -15.25 -13.07
CA PHE A 235 15.02 -15.31 -12.42
C PHE A 235 16.20 -15.44 -13.41
N GLY A 236 15.91 -15.49 -14.71
CA GLY A 236 16.89 -15.72 -15.78
C GLY A 236 16.71 -14.75 -16.94
N LYS A 237 16.29 -15.29 -18.10
CA LYS A 237 16.24 -14.57 -19.39
C LYS A 237 15.49 -13.23 -19.33
N ALA A 238 14.40 -13.15 -18.58
CA ALA A 238 13.56 -11.95 -18.51
C ALA A 238 14.09 -10.89 -17.55
N GLU A 239 15.16 -11.19 -16.81
CA GLU A 239 15.90 -10.27 -15.96
C GLU A 239 15.09 -9.54 -14.87
N CYS A 240 13.85 -9.96 -14.61
CA CYS A 240 12.93 -9.29 -13.68
C CYS A 240 13.51 -9.22 -12.26
N VAL A 241 14.24 -10.28 -11.85
CA VAL A 241 14.94 -10.35 -10.56
C VAL A 241 16.01 -9.27 -10.39
N LYS A 242 16.53 -8.64 -11.45
CA LYS A 242 17.53 -7.56 -11.31
C LYS A 242 17.02 -6.37 -10.50
N CYS A 243 15.71 -6.14 -10.50
CA CYS A 243 15.06 -5.10 -9.69
C CYS A 243 14.20 -5.71 -8.57
N HIS A 244 13.48 -6.81 -8.86
CA HIS A 244 12.53 -7.45 -7.95
C HIS A 244 13.18 -8.57 -7.16
N THR A 245 13.78 -8.20 -6.02
CA THR A 245 14.66 -9.07 -5.23
C THR A 245 14.06 -9.47 -3.88
N GLY A 246 14.71 -10.43 -3.21
CA GLY A 246 14.41 -10.77 -1.83
C GLY A 246 13.04 -11.41 -1.61
N PRO A 247 12.59 -11.53 -0.35
CA PRO A 247 11.39 -12.30 -0.01
C PRO A 247 10.10 -11.78 -0.66
N ALA A 248 9.94 -10.45 -0.74
CA ALA A 248 8.75 -9.79 -1.30
C ALA A 248 8.85 -9.47 -2.80
N LEU A 249 9.95 -9.85 -3.45
CA LEU A 249 10.25 -9.52 -4.85
C LEU A 249 10.15 -8.00 -5.10
N ASN A 250 10.75 -7.21 -4.20
CA ASN A 250 10.85 -5.76 -4.27
C ASN A 250 12.29 -5.30 -4.04
N SER A 251 12.52 -4.00 -4.04
CA SER A 251 13.77 -3.40 -3.57
C SER A 251 13.56 -1.94 -3.18
N MET A 252 14.52 -1.37 -2.45
CA MET A 252 14.56 0.06 -2.14
C MET A 252 15.22 0.89 -3.25
N ALA A 253 15.28 0.34 -4.48
CA ALA A 253 15.74 1.06 -5.66
C ALA A 253 14.60 1.84 -6.31
N PHE A 254 14.96 2.89 -7.05
CA PHE A 254 14.03 3.81 -7.71
C PHE A 254 14.41 3.96 -9.18
N TYR A 255 13.41 3.84 -10.05
CA TYR A 255 13.63 3.88 -11.50
C TYR A 255 12.57 4.70 -12.20
N ALA A 256 12.99 5.49 -13.20
CA ALA A 256 12.10 6.18 -14.11
C ALA A 256 11.83 5.23 -15.29
N LEU A 257 10.75 4.46 -15.19
CA LEU A 257 10.40 3.48 -16.24
C LEU A 257 9.44 4.04 -17.29
N GLY A 258 8.95 5.28 -17.11
CA GLY A 258 8.11 5.95 -18.10
C GLY A 258 6.67 5.47 -18.13
N PHE A 259 6.10 5.01 -17.00
CA PHE A 259 4.66 4.82 -16.88
C PHE A 259 3.95 6.18 -16.84
N TYR A 260 2.73 6.22 -17.35
CA TYR A 260 1.82 7.36 -17.27
C TYR A 260 1.48 7.68 -15.82
N ASN A 261 1.21 8.95 -15.56
CA ASN A 261 0.68 9.40 -14.30
C ASN A 261 -0.83 9.18 -14.25
N LEU A 262 -1.40 9.31 -13.06
CA LEU A 262 -2.84 9.10 -12.87
C LEU A 262 -3.69 10.07 -13.70
N ASN A 263 -3.23 11.32 -13.84
CA ASN A 263 -3.90 12.35 -14.64
C ASN A 263 -3.80 12.13 -16.17
N ASP A 264 -2.96 11.19 -16.62
CA ASP A 264 -2.82 10.86 -18.05
C ASP A 264 -3.80 9.74 -18.47
N CYS A 265 -4.47 9.11 -17.49
CA CYS A 265 -5.47 8.09 -17.72
C CYS A 265 -6.81 8.71 -18.17
N PRO A 266 -7.62 7.99 -18.96
CA PRO A 266 -8.90 8.51 -19.47
C PRO A 266 -10.00 8.61 -18.41
N GLU A 267 -9.85 7.93 -17.27
CA GLU A 267 -10.84 7.97 -16.20
C GLU A 267 -10.86 9.32 -15.46
N GLU A 268 -12.03 9.68 -14.94
CA GLU A 268 -12.18 10.86 -14.10
C GLU A 268 -11.38 10.71 -12.80
N THR A 269 -10.44 11.61 -12.58
CA THR A 269 -9.55 11.63 -11.42
C THR A 269 -9.67 12.96 -10.70
N PHE A 270 -9.41 12.95 -9.39
CA PHE A 270 -9.55 14.13 -8.54
C PHE A 270 -8.23 14.50 -7.87
N LYS A 271 -8.04 15.80 -7.57
CA LYS A 271 -6.83 16.34 -6.92
C LYS A 271 -5.51 15.91 -7.56
N THR A 272 -5.51 15.72 -8.88
CA THR A 272 -4.32 15.39 -9.68
C THR A 272 -4.28 16.24 -10.94
N GLY A 273 -3.13 16.32 -11.58
CA GLY A 273 -2.91 17.13 -12.77
C GLY A 273 -1.45 17.09 -13.22
N PRO A 274 -1.11 17.68 -14.37
CA PRO A 274 0.23 17.54 -14.96
C PRO A 274 1.36 18.12 -14.11
N THR A 275 1.06 19.05 -13.20
CA THR A 275 2.06 19.78 -12.39
C THR A 275 2.12 19.37 -10.92
N VAL A 276 1.39 18.33 -10.50
CA VAL A 276 1.45 17.87 -9.10
C VAL A 276 2.82 17.27 -8.80
N VAL A 277 3.34 17.52 -7.60
CA VAL A 277 4.72 17.16 -7.23
C VAL A 277 4.95 15.65 -7.22
N GLU A 278 3.89 14.87 -6.99
CA GLU A 278 3.91 13.41 -6.96
C GLU A 278 4.24 12.80 -8.32
N ASN A 279 3.97 13.51 -9.43
CA ASN A 279 4.38 13.09 -10.77
C ASN A 279 5.91 13.05 -10.92
N LEU A 280 6.66 13.81 -10.12
CA LEU A 280 8.12 13.75 -10.09
C LEU A 280 8.67 12.54 -9.32
N GLY A 281 7.82 11.70 -8.73
CA GLY A 281 8.25 10.54 -7.94
C GLY A 281 9.22 10.93 -6.83
N ARG A 282 10.36 10.23 -6.75
CA ARG A 282 11.42 10.49 -5.75
C ARG A 282 11.98 11.92 -5.84
N GLY A 283 12.03 12.52 -7.03
CA GLY A 283 12.44 13.91 -7.22
C GLY A 283 11.55 14.90 -6.48
N GLY A 284 10.24 14.61 -6.40
CA GLY A 284 9.29 15.43 -5.64
C GLY A 284 9.51 15.39 -4.11
N PHE A 285 10.18 14.34 -3.62
CA PHE A 285 10.61 14.25 -2.23
C PHE A 285 11.99 14.89 -2.02
N THR A 286 12.99 14.49 -2.82
CA THR A 286 14.39 14.87 -2.61
C THR A 286 14.74 16.27 -3.13
N GLY A 287 13.94 16.84 -4.03
CA GLY A 287 14.25 18.10 -4.73
C GLY A 287 15.36 17.97 -5.78
N LYS A 288 15.89 16.77 -6.01
CA LYS A 288 17.03 16.51 -6.90
C LYS A 288 16.54 16.16 -8.30
N ALA A 289 17.02 16.88 -9.31
CA ALA A 289 16.59 16.68 -10.69
C ALA A 289 16.94 15.29 -11.24
N GLU A 290 18.04 14.70 -10.76
CA GLU A 290 18.44 13.33 -11.10
C GLU A 290 17.50 12.27 -10.56
N ASP A 291 16.64 12.59 -9.58
CA ASP A 291 15.65 11.68 -8.99
C ASP A 291 14.23 11.86 -9.56
N ASN A 292 14.03 12.82 -10.46
CA ASN A 292 12.76 13.05 -11.11
C ASN A 292 12.25 11.78 -11.83
N TYR A 293 10.94 11.58 -11.73
CA TYR A 293 10.16 10.48 -12.32
C TYR A 293 10.55 9.08 -11.85
N LYS A 294 11.47 8.95 -10.88
CA LYS A 294 11.83 7.65 -10.33
C LYS A 294 10.83 7.21 -9.28
N PHE A 295 10.29 6.01 -9.43
CA PHE A 295 9.41 5.38 -8.45
C PHE A 295 10.04 4.11 -7.89
N LYS A 296 9.72 3.82 -6.62
CA LYS A 296 10.23 2.65 -5.91
C LYS A 296 9.79 1.36 -6.59
N VAL A 297 10.67 0.37 -6.63
CA VAL A 297 10.33 -0.98 -7.10
C VAL A 297 9.30 -1.62 -6.14
N PRO A 298 8.06 -1.89 -6.58
CA PRO A 298 7.02 -2.44 -5.71
C PRO A 298 7.20 -3.95 -5.49
N GLN A 299 6.51 -4.47 -4.48
CA GLN A 299 6.34 -5.92 -4.27
C GLN A 299 5.40 -6.53 -5.32
N LEU A 300 5.56 -7.82 -5.61
CA LEU A 300 4.86 -8.49 -6.73
C LEU A 300 3.81 -9.54 -6.34
N TYR A 301 3.55 -9.75 -5.05
CA TYR A 301 2.50 -10.70 -4.63
C TYR A 301 1.11 -10.09 -4.72
N ASN A 302 0.11 -10.94 -4.94
CA ASN A 302 -1.32 -10.56 -4.98
C ASN A 302 -1.67 -9.49 -6.01
N MET A 303 -0.91 -9.41 -7.11
CA MET A 303 -1.23 -8.51 -8.24
C MET A 303 -2.51 -8.91 -8.99
N LYS A 304 -3.01 -10.13 -8.79
CA LYS A 304 -4.24 -10.65 -9.40
C LYS A 304 -5.51 -9.97 -8.89
N ASP A 305 -5.49 -9.46 -7.66
CA ASP A 305 -6.69 -8.98 -6.96
C ASP A 305 -7.13 -7.56 -7.36
N SER A 306 -6.28 -6.82 -8.10
CA SER A 306 -6.61 -5.47 -8.62
C SER A 306 -6.13 -5.34 -10.07
N PRO A 307 -6.98 -4.84 -11.00
CA PRO A 307 -6.61 -4.78 -12.41
C PRO A 307 -5.73 -3.57 -12.75
N PHE A 308 -5.41 -2.69 -11.80
CA PHE A 308 -4.74 -1.42 -12.08
C PHE A 308 -3.23 -1.50 -11.76
N PHE A 309 -2.36 -1.19 -12.72
CA PHE A 309 -0.91 -1.32 -12.56
C PHE A 309 -0.14 -0.03 -12.87
N GLY A 310 1.06 0.10 -12.30
CA GLY A 310 1.87 1.31 -12.36
C GLY A 310 1.49 2.33 -11.27
N HIS A 311 2.35 3.32 -11.04
CA HIS A 311 2.09 4.38 -10.06
C HIS A 311 0.91 5.26 -10.47
N GLY A 312 0.63 5.38 -11.77
CA GLY A 312 -0.51 6.10 -12.31
C GLY A 312 -1.72 5.24 -12.66
N ALA A 313 -1.73 3.94 -12.35
CA ALA A 313 -2.82 3.04 -12.75
C ALA A 313 -3.10 3.07 -14.27
N SER A 314 -2.07 3.03 -15.12
CA SER A 314 -2.23 3.17 -16.58
C SER A 314 -2.54 1.87 -17.32
N LEU A 315 -2.10 0.73 -16.78
CA LEU A 315 -2.33 -0.60 -17.39
C LEU A 315 -3.45 -1.35 -16.66
N ARG A 316 -4.20 -2.18 -17.41
CA ARG A 316 -5.41 -2.90 -16.93
C ARG A 316 -5.24 -4.42 -16.80
N LYS A 317 -4.14 -4.96 -17.31
CA LYS A 317 -3.83 -6.40 -17.26
C LYS A 317 -2.37 -6.60 -16.91
N LEU A 318 -2.11 -7.59 -16.07
CA LEU A 318 -0.74 -7.92 -15.66
C LEU A 318 0.13 -8.35 -16.86
N ARG A 319 -0.47 -9.04 -17.83
CA ARG A 319 0.19 -9.38 -19.09
C ARG A 319 0.70 -8.15 -19.86
N ASP A 320 -0.06 -7.06 -19.84
CA ASP A 320 0.32 -5.81 -20.52
C ASP A 320 1.51 -5.16 -19.82
N VAL A 321 1.65 -5.33 -18.49
CA VAL A 321 2.84 -4.90 -17.75
C VAL A 321 4.07 -5.70 -18.21
N VAL A 322 3.94 -7.02 -18.35
CA VAL A 322 5.04 -7.88 -18.84
C VAL A 322 5.41 -7.52 -20.27
N ALA A 323 4.43 -7.32 -21.15
CA ALA A 323 4.64 -6.89 -22.53
C ALA A 323 5.31 -5.50 -22.60
N TYR A 324 4.89 -4.56 -21.77
CA TYR A 324 5.52 -3.24 -21.63
C TYR A 324 7.01 -3.35 -21.24
N LYS A 325 7.33 -4.21 -20.27
CA LYS A 325 8.74 -4.47 -19.88
C LYS A 325 9.52 -5.18 -20.98
N ASN A 326 8.90 -6.11 -21.71
CA ASN A 326 9.53 -6.80 -22.83
C ASN A 326 9.85 -5.86 -24.00
N ALA A 327 8.96 -4.91 -24.32
CA ALA A 327 9.14 -3.95 -25.40
C ALA A 327 10.09 -2.81 -25.02
N ALA A 328 10.09 -2.42 -23.74
CA ALA A 328 10.86 -1.30 -23.20
C ALA A 328 10.63 0.04 -23.90
N ILE A 329 9.36 0.32 -24.24
CA ILE A 329 8.92 1.58 -24.83
C ILE A 329 8.17 2.36 -23.76
N PRO A 330 8.69 3.51 -23.28
CA PRO A 330 8.00 4.31 -22.28
C PRO A 330 6.72 4.92 -22.87
N GLU A 331 5.67 5.04 -22.06
CA GLU A 331 4.41 5.68 -22.45
C GLU A 331 4.44 7.19 -22.11
N ASN A 332 5.11 7.58 -21.03
CA ASN A 332 5.11 8.95 -20.53
C ASN A 332 6.20 9.82 -21.17
N PRO A 333 5.82 10.82 -22.00
CA PRO A 333 6.78 11.70 -22.68
C PRO A 333 7.49 12.69 -21.74
N ALA A 334 6.99 12.87 -20.51
CA ALA A 334 7.65 13.72 -19.52
C ALA A 334 8.95 13.10 -18.99
N VAL A 335 9.14 11.79 -19.14
CA VAL A 335 10.34 11.08 -18.71
C VAL A 335 11.41 11.14 -19.80
N PRO A 336 12.53 11.86 -19.60
CA PRO A 336 13.57 11.96 -20.62
C PRO A 336 14.22 10.60 -20.88
N GLN A 337 14.55 10.30 -22.14
CA GLN A 337 15.26 9.07 -22.52
C GLN A 337 16.55 8.84 -21.69
N ALA A 338 17.26 9.93 -21.36
CA ALA A 338 18.48 9.88 -20.56
C ALA A 338 18.27 9.47 -19.09
N GLN A 339 17.04 9.52 -18.58
CA GLN A 339 16.69 9.08 -17.22
C GLN A 339 16.17 7.64 -17.16
N LEU A 340 15.85 7.03 -18.31
CA LEU A 340 15.48 5.61 -18.35
C LEU A 340 16.70 4.77 -17.91
N PRO A 341 16.50 3.77 -17.04
CA PRO A 341 17.60 2.92 -16.62
C PRO A 341 18.07 2.05 -17.79
N ALA A 342 19.37 1.76 -17.84
CA ALA A 342 19.94 0.87 -18.85
C ALA A 342 19.29 -0.54 -18.86
N ALA A 343 18.75 -0.99 -17.73
CA ALA A 343 18.02 -2.25 -17.59
C ALA A 343 16.62 -2.23 -18.24
N PHE A 344 16.09 -1.08 -18.64
CA PHE A 344 14.85 -0.97 -19.40
C PHE A 344 15.18 -1.01 -20.90
N HIS A 345 15.41 -2.22 -21.39
CA HIS A 345 15.70 -2.51 -22.80
C HIS A 345 14.86 -3.69 -23.29
N PRO A 346 14.69 -3.86 -24.61
CA PRO A 346 13.94 -5.00 -25.12
C PRO A 346 14.51 -6.32 -24.63
N LEU A 347 13.65 -7.22 -24.13
CA LEU A 347 14.06 -8.50 -23.54
C LEU A 347 14.03 -9.67 -24.54
N GLY A 348 13.42 -9.47 -25.71
CA GLY A 348 13.34 -10.50 -26.75
C GLY A 348 12.56 -11.74 -26.32
N LEU A 349 11.54 -11.56 -25.47
CA LEU A 349 10.66 -12.64 -25.03
C LEU A 349 9.62 -12.94 -26.11
N THR A 350 9.32 -14.23 -26.32
CA THR A 350 8.19 -14.66 -27.16
C THR A 350 6.87 -14.47 -26.42
N GLU A 351 5.74 -14.54 -27.15
CA GLU A 351 4.42 -14.48 -26.52
C GLU A 351 4.21 -15.58 -25.47
N GLN A 352 4.74 -16.79 -25.72
CA GLN A 352 4.66 -17.89 -24.75
C GLN A 352 5.49 -17.61 -23.49
N GLU A 353 6.64 -16.97 -23.62
CA GLU A 353 7.46 -16.58 -22.47
C GLU A 353 6.79 -15.45 -21.67
N VAL A 354 6.16 -14.48 -22.35
CA VAL A 354 5.33 -13.44 -21.72
C VAL A 354 4.17 -14.07 -20.96
N ASP A 355 3.48 -15.05 -21.55
CA ASP A 355 2.38 -15.77 -20.91
C ASP A 355 2.86 -16.56 -19.69
N ALA A 356 4.00 -17.26 -19.79
CA ALA A 356 4.56 -18.04 -18.68
C ALA A 356 4.96 -17.13 -17.49
N ILE A 357 5.62 -16.00 -17.74
CA ILE A 357 5.94 -15.01 -16.71
C ILE A 357 4.65 -14.46 -16.10
N THR A 358 3.66 -14.17 -16.92
CA THR A 358 2.35 -13.69 -16.44
C THR A 358 1.70 -14.71 -15.51
N ALA A 359 1.72 -16.01 -15.84
CA ALA A 359 1.21 -17.07 -14.97
C ALA A 359 1.97 -17.16 -13.64
N PHE A 360 3.29 -17.03 -13.67
CA PHE A 360 4.08 -16.96 -12.42
C PHE A 360 3.66 -15.77 -11.56
N LEU A 361 3.59 -14.57 -12.12
CA LEU A 361 3.24 -13.36 -11.38
C LEU A 361 1.78 -13.35 -10.91
N GLN A 362 0.87 -13.86 -11.72
CA GLN A 362 -0.56 -13.83 -11.45
C GLN A 362 -1.02 -14.93 -10.52
N ASP A 363 -0.51 -16.15 -10.68
CA ASP A 363 -1.05 -17.33 -10.01
C ASP A 363 -0.06 -17.88 -8.98
N ALA A 364 1.24 -17.97 -9.31
CA ALA A 364 2.20 -18.50 -8.35
C ALA A 364 2.51 -17.53 -7.19
N LEU A 365 2.38 -16.22 -7.41
CA LEU A 365 2.52 -15.19 -6.38
C LEU A 365 1.18 -14.78 -5.74
N TYR A 366 0.10 -15.51 -6.01
CA TYR A 366 -1.22 -15.21 -5.48
C TYR A 366 -1.52 -16.01 -4.21
N ASP A 367 -1.73 -15.28 -3.12
CA ASP A 367 -2.23 -15.85 -1.87
C ASP A 367 -3.74 -15.57 -1.77
N PRO A 368 -4.64 -16.55 -1.99
CA PRO A 368 -6.08 -16.32 -1.96
C PRO A 368 -6.63 -16.10 -0.54
N GLY A 369 -5.84 -16.39 0.50
CA GLY A 369 -6.31 -16.43 1.88
C GLY A 369 -6.25 -15.10 2.61
N LEU A 370 -6.20 -13.94 1.92
CA LEU A 370 -5.93 -12.66 2.57
C LEU A 370 -7.02 -12.22 3.57
N ILE A 371 -8.23 -12.76 3.46
CA ILE A 371 -9.32 -12.49 4.40
C ILE A 371 -8.96 -12.83 5.86
N ARG A 372 -7.94 -13.69 6.08
CA ARG A 372 -7.39 -13.99 7.41
C ARG A 372 -6.84 -12.77 8.16
N TYR A 373 -6.56 -11.68 7.45
CA TYR A 373 -6.07 -10.43 8.02
C TYR A 373 -7.20 -9.45 8.35
N GLN A 374 -8.45 -9.76 7.99
CA GLN A 374 -9.60 -8.92 8.29
C GLN A 374 -10.18 -9.30 9.67
N PRO A 375 -10.53 -8.32 10.55
CA PRO A 375 -11.23 -8.62 11.78
C PRO A 375 -12.65 -9.12 11.50
N THR A 376 -13.25 -9.84 12.45
CA THR A 376 -14.65 -10.29 12.32
C THR A 376 -15.65 -9.20 12.69
N SER A 377 -15.26 -8.28 13.57
CA SER A 377 -16.07 -7.16 14.04
C SER A 377 -15.17 -6.09 14.64
N LEU A 378 -15.69 -4.87 14.78
CA LEU A 378 -15.03 -3.76 15.43
C LEU A 378 -15.63 -3.51 16.83
N PRO A 379 -14.84 -3.04 17.82
CA PRO A 379 -15.35 -2.55 19.10
C PRO A 379 -16.48 -1.51 18.99
N SER A 380 -16.41 -0.64 17.97
CA SER A 380 -17.46 0.36 17.69
C SER A 380 -18.78 -0.24 17.20
N GLY A 381 -18.77 -1.49 16.71
CA GLY A 381 -19.88 -2.11 16.01
C GLY A 381 -20.16 -1.56 14.61
N LEU A 382 -19.36 -0.61 14.12
CA LEU A 382 -19.55 0.00 12.80
C LEU A 382 -19.10 -0.94 11.69
N CYS A 383 -19.61 -0.70 10.47
CA CYS A 383 -19.22 -1.46 9.30
C CYS A 383 -17.81 -1.09 8.81
N PHE A 384 -17.18 -2.02 8.09
CA PHE A 384 -15.88 -1.86 7.47
C PHE A 384 -15.83 -2.74 6.20
N PRO A 385 -15.05 -2.37 5.17
CA PRO A 385 -14.07 -1.27 5.13
C PRO A 385 -14.67 0.13 5.01
N ASN A 386 -15.98 0.24 4.79
CA ASN A 386 -16.71 1.50 4.66
C ASN A 386 -18.03 1.42 5.43
N ASN A 387 -18.51 2.56 5.92
CA ASN A 387 -19.70 2.65 6.75
C ASN A 387 -20.69 3.73 6.30
N ASP A 388 -20.51 4.31 5.10
CA ASP A 388 -21.57 5.10 4.45
C ASP A 388 -22.79 4.21 4.10
N PRO A 389 -24.00 4.79 3.99
CA PRO A 389 -25.23 4.01 3.81
C PRO A 389 -25.20 3.02 2.65
N LEU A 390 -24.63 3.40 1.49
CA LEU A 390 -24.57 2.54 0.31
C LEU A 390 -23.57 1.40 0.51
N SER A 391 -22.40 1.69 1.07
CA SER A 391 -21.44 0.63 1.41
C SER A 391 -22.02 -0.38 2.40
N ARG A 392 -22.82 0.06 3.38
CA ARG A 392 -23.44 -0.88 4.33
C ARG A 392 -24.42 -1.85 3.66
N GLN A 393 -25.13 -1.37 2.65
CA GLN A 393 -26.02 -2.20 1.83
C GLN A 393 -25.21 -3.20 1.00
N ASP A 394 -24.16 -2.74 0.35
CA ASP A 394 -23.26 -3.58 -0.46
C ASP A 394 -22.59 -4.68 0.40
N LEU A 395 -22.19 -4.33 1.62
CA LEU A 395 -21.47 -5.20 2.56
C LEU A 395 -22.39 -6.06 3.45
N GLY A 396 -23.70 -5.79 3.47
CA GLY A 396 -24.69 -6.54 4.26
C GLY A 396 -24.56 -6.34 5.78
N CYS A 397 -24.27 -5.11 6.23
CA CYS A 397 -23.99 -4.76 7.63
C CYS A 397 -24.92 -3.66 8.17
N GLU A 398 -26.18 -3.62 7.72
CA GLU A 398 -27.18 -2.62 8.14
C GLU A 398 -27.63 -2.69 9.61
#